data_AF-A0AAV7UPT1-F1
#
_entry.id   AF-A0AAV7UPT1-F1
#
_cell.length_a   1.000
_cell.length_b   1.000
_cell.length_c   1.000
_cell.angle_alpha   90.00
_cell.angle_beta   90.00
_cell.angle_gamma   90.00
#
_symmetry.space_group_name_H-M   'P 1'
#
loop_
_entity.id
_entity.type
_entity.pdbx_description
1 polymer ?
#
loop_
_entity_poly.entity_id
_entity_poly.type
_entity_poly.pdbx_seq_one_letter_code
_entity_poly.pdbx_strand_id
1 'polypeptide(L)'
;MFRDHLDRLYALPGDGPLEVGTTFLNGVILPQLVQAAKAQLEAPLDQEEMQEAIKQFKTPGSDGLPAEFYQKYADILAKKLLAVYQEASEDFGQILEEVTTFPDGQGGHY
;
A
#
# COMPACT_ATOMS: atom_id res chain seq x y z
N MET A 1 -3.55 -28.94 -20.00
CA MET A 1 -4.91 -28.69 -19.46
C MET A 1 -5.00 -27.38 -18.70
N PHE A 2 -4.34 -27.20 -17.54
CA PHE A 2 -4.43 -25.91 -16.80
C PHE A 2 -3.63 -24.78 -17.46
N ARG A 3 -2.43 -25.08 -17.96
CA ARG A 3 -1.57 -24.09 -18.64
C ARG A 3 -2.20 -23.58 -19.93
N ASP A 4 -2.67 -24.48 -20.79
CA ASP A 4 -3.37 -24.12 -22.03
C ASP A 4 -4.65 -23.29 -21.77
N HIS A 5 -5.32 -23.52 -20.64
CA HIS A 5 -6.49 -22.73 -20.23
C HIS A 5 -6.10 -21.30 -19.81
N LEU A 6 -5.03 -21.13 -19.04
CA LEU A 6 -4.51 -19.81 -18.68
C LEU A 6 -3.97 -19.09 -19.92
N ASP A 7 -3.21 -19.78 -20.77
CA ASP A 7 -2.70 -19.22 -22.03
C ASP A 7 -3.86 -18.73 -22.90
N ARG A 8 -4.99 -19.43 -22.92
CA ARG A 8 -6.20 -18.99 -23.62
C ARG A 8 -6.87 -17.77 -22.98
N LEU A 9 -6.92 -17.67 -21.65
CA LEU A 9 -7.50 -16.51 -20.96
C LEU A 9 -6.66 -15.25 -21.16
N TYR A 10 -5.33 -15.38 -21.11
CA TYR A 10 -4.40 -14.26 -21.29
C TYR A 10 -4.10 -13.96 -22.77
N ALA A 11 -4.46 -14.85 -23.71
CA ALA A 11 -4.45 -14.58 -25.15
C ALA A 11 -5.71 -13.87 -25.66
N LEU A 12 -6.74 -13.67 -24.82
CA LEU A 12 -7.83 -12.77 -25.15
C LEU A 12 -7.25 -11.34 -25.28
N PRO A 13 -7.55 -10.58 -26.34
CA PRO A 13 -7.10 -9.21 -26.46
C PRO A 13 -7.79 -8.37 -25.37
N GLY A 14 -7.13 -8.24 -24.22
CA GLY A 14 -7.45 -7.28 -23.16
C GLY A 14 -6.99 -5.86 -23.51
N ASP A 15 -6.45 -5.68 -24.70
CA ASP A 15 -6.02 -4.39 -25.25
C ASP A 15 -7.16 -3.77 -26.05
N GLY A 16 -8.27 -3.49 -25.37
CA GLY A 16 -9.15 -2.43 -25.85
C GLY A 16 -8.36 -1.12 -25.79
N PRO A 17 -8.48 -0.21 -26.77
CA PRO A 17 -7.70 1.03 -26.74
C PRO A 17 -7.87 1.69 -25.38
N LEU A 18 -6.76 2.01 -24.70
CA LEU A 18 -6.78 2.72 -23.41
C LEU A 18 -7.68 3.96 -23.48
N GLU A 19 -7.81 4.57 -24.67
CA GLU A 19 -8.71 5.67 -24.99
C GLU A 19 -10.19 5.38 -24.71
N VAL A 20 -10.66 4.14 -24.89
CA VAL A 20 -12.05 3.76 -24.57
C VAL A 20 -12.27 3.72 -23.06
N GLY A 21 -11.29 3.20 -22.31
CA GLY A 21 -11.32 3.16 -20.85
C GLY A 21 -11.24 4.57 -20.24
N THR A 22 -10.36 5.43 -20.76
CA THR A 22 -10.25 6.81 -20.29
C THR A 22 -11.46 7.65 -20.66
N THR A 23 -12.03 7.48 -21.87
CA THR A 23 -13.28 8.15 -22.28
C THR A 23 -14.44 7.76 -21.36
N PHE A 24 -14.54 6.49 -21.00
CA PHE A 24 -15.54 6.01 -20.04
C PHE A 24 -15.33 6.62 -18.64
N LEU A 25 -14.11 6.58 -18.11
CA LEU A 25 -13.79 7.12 -16.77
C LEU A 25 -13.97 8.64 -16.69
N ASN A 26 -13.65 9.38 -17.77
CA ASN A 26 -13.83 10.82 -17.85
C ASN A 26 -15.31 11.23 -17.94
N GLY A 27 -16.18 10.34 -18.43
CA GLY A 27 -17.62 10.53 -18.47
C GLY A 27 -18.33 10.28 -17.14
N VAL A 28 -17.64 9.72 -16.15
CA VAL A 28 -18.19 9.38 -14.83
C VAL A 28 -17.60 10.30 -13.77
N ILE A 29 -18.46 10.96 -12.99
CA ILE A 29 -18.01 11.69 -11.80
C ILE A 29 -17.70 10.66 -10.72
N LEU A 30 -16.41 10.35 -10.54
CA LEU A 30 -15.97 9.48 -9.46
C LEU A 30 -16.08 10.24 -8.13
N PRO A 31 -16.73 9.65 -7.10
CA PRO A 31 -16.79 10.27 -5.79
C PRO A 31 -15.36 10.41 -5.25
N GLN A 32 -14.98 11.63 -4.91
CA GLN A 32 -13.70 11.90 -4.26
C GLN A 32 -13.88 11.93 -2.75
N LEU A 33 -12.87 11.46 -2.03
CA LEU A 33 -12.82 11.61 -0.58
C LEU A 33 -12.81 13.10 -0.21
N VAL A 34 -13.60 13.45 0.80
CA VAL A 34 -13.56 14.78 1.42
C VAL A 34 -12.23 14.99 2.13
N GLN A 35 -11.80 16.25 2.27
CA GLN A 35 -10.48 16.55 2.86
C GLN A 35 -10.27 15.95 4.24
N ALA A 36 -11.31 15.91 5.08
CA ALA A 36 -11.23 15.31 6.40
C ALA A 36 -10.89 13.80 6.34
N ALA A 37 -11.48 13.07 5.39
CA ALA A 37 -11.22 11.65 5.20
C ALA A 37 -9.82 11.41 4.62
N LYS A 38 -9.36 12.28 3.72
CA LYS A 38 -7.98 12.23 3.21
C LYS A 38 -6.97 12.46 4.33
N ALA A 39 -7.17 13.50 5.12
CA ALA A 39 -6.28 13.81 6.25
C ALA A 39 -6.23 12.68 7.29
N GLN A 40 -7.35 11.98 7.52
CA GLN A 40 -7.37 10.81 8.40
C GLN A 40 -6.54 9.65 7.82
N LEU A 41 -6.62 9.39 6.52
CA LEU A 41 -5.85 8.31 5.87
C LEU A 41 -4.35 8.64 5.75
N GLU A 42 -4.01 9.93 5.73
CA GLU A 42 -2.63 10.42 5.72
C GLU A 42 -2.06 10.58 7.14
N ALA A 43 -2.87 10.36 8.19
CA ALA A 43 -2.42 10.45 9.56
C ALA A 43 -1.50 9.26 9.91
N PRO A 44 -0.53 9.45 10.82
CA PRO A 44 0.28 8.35 11.33
C PRO A 44 -0.59 7.28 12.01
N LEU A 45 -0.21 6.02 11.82
CA LEU A 45 -0.86 4.89 12.49
C LEU A 45 -0.80 5.03 14.01
N ASP A 46 -1.89 4.70 14.68
CA ASP A 46 -1.96 4.65 16.12
C ASP A 46 -1.78 3.22 16.69
N GLN A 47 -1.63 3.14 18.01
CA GLN A 47 -1.44 1.86 18.69
C GLN A 47 -2.70 0.98 18.70
N GLU A 48 -3.89 1.59 18.79
CA GLU A 48 -5.18 0.90 18.82
C GLU A 48 -5.47 0.25 17.47
N GLU A 49 -5.27 0.97 16.37
CA GLU A 49 -5.35 0.49 14.99
C GLU A 49 -4.42 -0.71 14.78
N MET A 50 -3.18 -0.64 15.27
CA MET A 50 -2.24 -1.74 15.16
C MET A 50 -2.64 -2.95 16.01
N GLN A 51 -3.20 -2.74 17.21
CA GLN A 51 -3.74 -3.83 18.03
C GLN A 51 -4.94 -4.50 17.36
N GLU A 52 -5.87 -3.72 16.82
CA GLU A 52 -7.04 -4.22 16.11
C GLU A 52 -6.65 -5.01 14.87
N ALA A 53 -5.68 -4.51 14.09
CA ALA A 53 -5.17 -5.19 12.91
C ALA A 53 -4.61 -6.58 13.27
N ILE A 54 -3.81 -6.68 14.34
CA ILE A 54 -3.24 -7.95 14.81
C ILE A 54 -4.33 -8.91 15.29
N LYS A 55 -5.36 -8.40 15.99
CA LYS A 55 -6.49 -9.21 16.45
C LYS A 55 -7.31 -9.82 15.31
N GLN A 56 -7.29 -9.19 14.14
CA GLN A 56 -8.02 -9.66 12.96
C GLN A 56 -7.23 -10.69 12.11
N PHE A 57 -6.02 -11.07 12.51
CA PHE A 57 -5.26 -12.10 11.81
C PHE A 57 -5.99 -13.44 11.83
N LYS A 58 -6.15 -14.05 10.65
CA LYS A 58 -6.82 -15.34 10.46
C LYS A 58 -5.88 -16.43 9.96
N THR A 59 -4.76 -16.04 9.38
CA THR A 59 -3.79 -16.94 8.77
C THR A 59 -2.54 -17.04 9.64
N PRO A 60 -1.87 -18.20 9.68
CA PRO A 60 -0.55 -18.33 10.29
C PRO A 60 0.44 -17.35 9.65
N GLY A 61 1.41 -16.91 10.44
CA GLY A 61 2.52 -16.12 9.92
C GLY A 61 3.40 -16.94 8.99
N SER A 62 4.20 -16.24 8.19
CA SER A 62 5.25 -16.86 7.36
C SER A 62 6.35 -17.53 8.19
N ASP A 63 6.45 -17.17 9.48
CA ASP A 63 7.31 -17.80 10.49
C ASP A 63 6.77 -19.16 11.02
N GLY A 64 5.57 -19.55 10.59
CA GLY A 64 4.89 -20.77 11.05
C GLY A 64 4.17 -20.63 12.40
N LEU A 65 4.13 -19.43 13.00
CA LEU A 65 3.37 -19.18 14.21
C LEU A 65 1.87 -19.08 13.90
N PRO A 66 1.01 -19.66 14.76
CA PRO A 66 -0.42 -19.64 14.53
C PRO A 66 -1.01 -18.26 14.84
N ALA A 67 -2.16 -17.93 14.23
CA ALA A 67 -2.80 -16.62 14.36
C ALA A 67 -3.07 -16.24 15.84
N GLU A 68 -3.42 -17.23 16.65
CA GLU A 68 -3.73 -17.10 18.08
C GLU A 68 -2.53 -16.60 18.89
N PHE A 69 -1.29 -16.89 18.45
CA PHE A 69 -0.09 -16.37 19.10
C PHE A 69 -0.05 -14.84 18.99
N TYR A 70 -0.26 -14.31 17.79
CA TYR A 70 -0.25 -12.87 17.56
C TYR A 70 -1.38 -12.18 18.28
N GLN A 71 -2.59 -12.75 18.22
CA GLN A 71 -3.76 -12.22 18.91
C GLN A 71 -3.54 -12.18 20.44
N LYS A 72 -2.94 -13.22 21.02
CA LYS A 72 -2.65 -13.31 22.46
C LYS A 72 -1.65 -12.25 22.92
N TYR A 73 -0.65 -11.95 22.10
CA TYR A 73 0.41 -10.99 22.44
C TYR A 73 0.25 -9.65 21.73
N ALA A 74 -0.95 -9.34 21.23
CA ALA A 74 -1.24 -8.15 20.43
C ALA A 74 -0.80 -6.86 21.15
N ASP A 75 -0.94 -6.77 22.47
CA ASP A 75 -0.55 -5.58 23.24
C ASP A 75 0.97 -5.32 23.26
N ILE A 76 1.75 -6.40 23.23
CA ILE A 76 3.22 -6.33 23.24
C ILE A 76 3.70 -6.11 21.80
N LEU A 77 3.14 -6.88 20.86
CA LEU A 77 3.51 -6.82 19.45
C LEU A 77 3.14 -5.49 18.83
N ALA A 78 1.96 -4.95 19.12
CA ALA A 78 1.51 -3.69 18.53
C ALA A 78 2.46 -2.54 18.84
N LYS A 79 2.89 -2.41 20.10
CA LYS A 79 3.87 -1.38 20.49
C LYS A 79 5.19 -1.52 19.76
N LYS A 80 5.70 -2.76 19.65
CA LYS A 80 6.98 -3.03 19.00
C LYS A 80 6.90 -2.79 17.49
N LEU A 81 5.85 -3.29 16.84
CA LEU A 81 5.63 -3.15 15.40
C LEU A 81 5.39 -1.69 15.02
N LEU A 82 4.63 -0.94 15.84
CA LEU A 82 4.42 0.48 15.63
C LEU A 82 5.73 1.26 15.69
N ALA A 83 6.59 0.98 16.67
CA ALA A 83 7.89 1.63 16.77
C ALA A 83 8.78 1.37 15.54
N VAL A 84 8.83 0.12 15.06
CA VAL A 84 9.59 -0.23 13.84
C VAL A 84 8.99 0.45 12.61
N TYR A 85 7.66 0.53 12.51
CA TYR A 85 6.99 1.22 11.42
C TYR A 85 7.32 2.71 11.40
N GLN A 86 7.29 3.37 12.56
CA GLN A 86 7.62 4.79 12.69
C GLN A 86 9.09 5.06 12.33
N GLU A 87 10.01 4.25 12.85
CA GLU A 87 11.44 4.31 12.50
C GLU A 87 11.66 4.18 11.00
N ALA A 88 11.07 3.16 10.37
CA ALA A 88 11.17 2.98 8.93
C ALA A 88 10.54 4.14 8.14
N SER A 89 9.40 4.66 8.59
CA SER A 89 8.73 5.78 7.91
C SER A 89 9.55 7.06 7.97
N GLU A 90 10.24 7.32 9.08
CA GLU A 90 11.15 8.47 9.23
C GLU A 90 12.36 8.32 8.30
N ASP A 91 12.99 7.15 8.30
CA ASP A 91 14.13 6.84 7.43
C ASP A 91 13.78 6.97 5.94
N PHE A 92 12.62 6.42 5.53
CA PHE A 92 12.14 6.55 4.15
C PHE A 92 11.79 7.99 3.79
N GLY A 93 11.25 8.78 4.73
CA GLY A 93 11.02 10.21 4.54
C GLY A 93 12.31 10.97 4.23
N GLN A 94 13.37 10.70 4.98
CA GLN A 94 14.69 11.31 4.76
C GLN A 94 15.29 10.92 3.41
N ILE A 95 15.18 9.65 3.02
CA ILE A 95 15.66 9.17 1.71
C ILE A 95 14.92 9.88 0.55
N LEU A 96 13.61 10.09 0.69
CA LEU A 96 12.83 10.79 -0.33
C LEU A 96 13.19 12.28 -0.42
N GLU A 97 13.50 12.94 0.69
CA GLU A 97 14.01 14.32 0.67
C GLU A 97 15.38 14.39 -0.03
N GLU A 98 16.31 13.49 0.30
CA GLU A 98 17.65 13.46 -0.32
C GLU A 98 17.60 13.20 -1.84
N VAL A 99 16.73 12.29 -2.29
CA VAL A 99 16.57 11.96 -3.72
C VAL A 99 15.83 13.06 -4.50
N THR A 100 14.99 13.86 -3.83
CA THR A 100 14.26 14.96 -4.48
C THR A 100 15.02 16.29 -4.47
N THR A 101 16.00 16.48 -3.58
CA THR A 101 17.02 17.53 -3.71
C THR A 101 18.04 17.17 -4.79
N PHE A 102 17.64 17.25 -6.05
CA PHE A 102 18.59 17.46 -7.14
C PHE A 102 19.22 18.86 -6.95
N PRO A 103 20.56 19.01 -7.05
CA PRO A 103 21.15 20.34 -7.04
C PRO A 103 20.66 21.08 -8.28
N ASP A 104 19.84 22.11 -8.05
CA ASP A 104 19.39 23.03 -9.08
C ASP A 104 20.60 23.59 -9.82
N GLY A 105 20.67 23.26 -11.11
CA GLY A 105 21.57 23.91 -12.06
C GLY A 105 22.77 23.06 -12.47
N GLN A 106 22.55 22.12 -13.39
CA GLN A 106 23.18 22.24 -14.72
C GLN A 106 22.19 21.77 -15.79
N GLY A 107 21.66 22.74 -16.54
CA GLY A 107 21.05 22.47 -17.83
C GLY A 107 22.11 21.94 -18.78
N GLY A 108 21.83 20.79 -19.39
CA GLY A 108 22.64 20.20 -20.44
C GLY A 108 21.71 19.47 -21.39
N HIS A 109 21.48 20.08 -22.55
CA HIS A 109 20.81 19.52 -23.71
C HIS A 109 21.17 18.04 -23.93
N TYR A 110 20.17 17.18 -24.09
CA TYR A 110 20.01 16.27 -25.23
C TYR A 110 18.53 15.92 -25.38
#